data_AF-A0AAJ1T2M6-F1
#
_entry.id   AF-A0AAJ1T2M6-F1
#
_cell.length_a   1.000
_cell.length_b   1.000
_cell.length_c   1.000
_cell.angle_alpha   90.00
_cell.angle_beta   90.00
_cell.angle_gamma   90.00
#
_symmetry.space_group_name_H-M   'P 1'
#
loop_
_entity.id
_entity.type
_entity.pdbx_description
1 polymer ?
#
loop_
_entity_poly.entity_id
_entity_poly.type
_entity_poly.pdbx_seq_one_letter_code
_entity_poly.pdbx_strand_id
1 'polypeptide(L)' 'MPSEKMIEEMKRFDDAFPNGIFCYPKSVRVKVRALYEYCKARDIAPQELTKEEIKRFISK' A
#
# COMPACT_ATOMS: atom_id res chain seq x y z
N MET A 1 14.68 14.61 -7.81
CA MET A 1 14.64 13.91 -6.50
C MET A 1 13.68 14.67 -5.60
N PRO A 2 12.80 13.99 -4.83
CA PRO A 2 11.90 14.68 -3.90
C PRO A 2 12.70 15.48 -2.88
N SER A 3 12.18 16.64 -2.48
CA SER A 3 12.83 17.51 -1.49
C SER A 3 12.77 16.90 -0.09
N GLU A 4 13.71 17.26 0.78
CA GLU A 4 13.75 16.77 2.18
C GLU A 4 12.42 17.01 2.91
N LYS A 5 11.78 18.15 2.64
CA LYS A 5 10.47 18.52 3.18
C LYS A 5 9.35 17.57 2.74
N MET A 6 9.35 17.13 1.49
CA MET A 6 8.38 16.14 0.98
C MET A 6 8.57 14.76 1.63
N ILE A 7 9.81 14.35 1.87
CA ILE A 7 10.13 13.07 2.51
C ILE A 7 9.62 13.06 3.96
N GLU A 8 9.78 14.18 4.67
CA GLU A 8 9.32 14.31 6.05
C GLU A 8 7.79 14.34 6.17
N GLU A 9 7.11 15.03 5.24
CA GLU A 9 5.64 15.00 5.18
C GLU A 9 5.10 13.60 4.83
N MET A 10 5.75 12.86 3.93
CA MET A 10 5.40 11.47 3.64
C MET A 10 5.56 10.57 4.85
N LYS A 11 6.67 10.70 5.61
CA LYS A 11 6.88 9.92 6.84
C LYS A 11 5.82 10.24 7.90
N ARG A 12 5.49 11.52 8.09
CA ARG A 12 4.44 11.95 9.02
C ARG A 12 3.07 11.40 8.63
N PHE A 13 2.77 11.37 7.34
CA PHE A 13 1.53 10.82 6.82
C PHE A 13 1.48 9.29 7.02
N ASP A 14 2.56 8.57 6.71
CA ASP A 14 2.66 7.12 6.94
C ASP A 14 2.55 6.75 8.43
N ASP A 15 3.17 7.52 9.32
CA ASP A 15 3.11 7.30 10.78
C ASP A 15 1.70 7.57 11.35
N ALA A 16 0.92 8.46 10.72
CA ALA A 16 -0.47 8.72 11.11
C ALA A 16 -1.42 7.55 10.79
N PHE A 17 -0.98 6.58 9.97
CA PHE A 17 -1.72 5.37 9.66
C PHE A 17 -0.94 4.12 10.12
N PRO A 18 -0.92 3.81 11.43
CA PRO A 18 -0.17 2.66 11.96
C PRO A 18 -0.62 1.31 11.38
N ASN A 19 -1.84 1.24 10.84
CA ASN A 19 -2.40 0.06 10.17
C ASN A 19 -2.34 0.13 8.62
N GLY A 20 -1.73 1.18 8.06
CA GLY A 20 -1.68 1.47 6.63
C GLY A 20 -2.90 2.22 6.08
N ILE A 21 -2.77 2.75 4.87
CA ILE A 21 -3.85 3.37 4.11
C ILE A 21 -4.70 2.27 3.47
N PHE A 22 -6.03 2.40 3.48
CA PHE A 22 -6.96 1.40 2.94
C PHE A 22 -7.70 2.01 1.74
N CYS A 23 -7.46 1.49 0.52
CA CYS A 23 -8.21 1.91 -0.67
C CYS A 23 -9.41 0.98 -0.92
N TYR A 24 -10.54 1.58 -1.27
CA TYR A 24 -11.83 0.94 -1.49
C TYR A 24 -11.89 0.19 -2.84
N PRO A 25 -12.64 -0.93 -2.93
CA PRO A 25 -14.07 -0.81 -3.15
C PRO A 25 -14.92 -1.53 -2.09
N LYS A 26 -15.93 -0.82 -1.59
CA LYS A 26 -17.13 -1.15 -0.79
C LYS A 26 -17.14 -2.15 0.37
N SER A 27 -16.20 -3.08 0.51
CA SER A 27 -16.38 -4.15 1.51
C SER A 27 -15.10 -4.76 2.07
N VAL A 28 -13.92 -4.27 1.67
CA VAL A 28 -12.64 -4.94 1.99
C VAL A 28 -11.58 -3.93 2.44
N ARG A 29 -10.92 -4.23 3.55
CA ARG A 29 -9.76 -3.46 4.04
C ARG A 29 -8.51 -4.02 3.38
N VAL A 30 -7.77 -3.24 2.58
CA VAL A 30 -6.51 -3.68 1.95
C VAL A 30 -5.29 -3.12 2.68
N LYS A 31 -4.30 -3.96 2.98
CA LYS A 31 -3.00 -3.55 3.54
C LYS A 31 -2.10 -2.95 2.43
N VAL A 32 -2.28 -1.67 2.10
CA VAL A 32 -1.60 -1.02 0.96
C VAL A 32 -0.08 -1.03 1.08
N ARG A 33 0.48 -0.86 2.28
CA ARG A 33 1.95 -0.90 2.47
C ARG A 33 2.54 -2.27 2.14
N ALA A 34 1.91 -3.34 2.64
CA ALA A 34 2.35 -4.71 2.34
C ALA A 34 2.17 -5.05 0.86
N LEU A 35 1.06 -4.60 0.26
CA LEU A 35 0.81 -4.73 -1.19
C LEU A 35 1.90 -4.01 -2.00
N TYR A 36 2.23 -2.78 -1.62
CA TYR A 36 3.23 -1.96 -2.30
C TYR A 36 4.62 -2.59 -2.23
N GLU A 37 5.07 -3.03 -1.05
CA GLU A 37 6.37 -3.72 -0.90
C GLU A 37 6.43 -5.02 -1.72
N TYR A 38 5.33 -5.78 -1.78
CA TYR A 38 5.26 -7.00 -2.60
C TYR A 38 5.36 -6.69 -4.10
N CYS A 39 4.63 -5.68 -4.57
CA CYS A 39 4.70 -5.19 -5.94
C CYS A 39 6.10 -4.69 -6.30
N LYS A 40 6.70 -3.88 -5.41
CA LYS A 40 8.03 -3.31 -5.58
C LYS A 40 9.13 -4.37 -5.62
N ALA A 41 9.06 -5.40 -4.77
CA ALA A 41 10.02 -6.50 -4.77
C ALA A 41 10.00 -7.33 -6.07
N ARG A 42 8.89 -7.29 -6.81
CA ARG A 42 8.67 -8.05 -8.04
C ARG A 42 8.68 -7.18 -9.30
N ASP A 43 8.88 -5.87 -9.15
CA ASP A 43 8.82 -4.87 -10.22
C ASP A 43 7.50 -4.94 -11.04
N ILE A 44 6.39 -5.23 -10.36
CA ILE A 44 5.05 -5.34 -10.97
C ILE A 44 4.12 -4.26 -10.43
N ALA A 45 3.16 -3.83 -11.25
CA ALA A 45 2.08 -2.97 -10.79
C ALA A 45 1.01 -3.77 -10.02
N PRO A 46 0.28 -3.15 -9.07
CA PRO A 46 -0.84 -3.81 -8.38
C PRO A 46 -1.93 -4.36 -9.31
N GLN A 47 -2.00 -3.84 -10.54
CA GLN A 47 -2.94 -4.25 -11.58
C GLN A 47 -2.55 -5.58 -12.24
N GLU A 48 -1.28 -5.95 -12.16
CA GLU A 48 -0.73 -7.21 -12.69
C GLU A 48 -0.85 -8.36 -11.68
N LEU A 49 -1.27 -8.07 -10.45
CA LEU A 49 -1.53 -9.07 -9.44
C LEU A 49 -2.76 -9.89 -9.79
N THR A 50 -2.64 -11.20 -9.60
CA THR A 50 -3.80 -12.09 -9.68
C THR A 50 -4.78 -11.82 -8.54
N LYS A 51 -6.04 -12.19 -8.73
CA LYS A 51 -7.07 -12.09 -7.68
C LYS A 51 -6.68 -12.84 -6.40
N GLU A 52 -5.91 -13.90 -6.52
CA GLU A 52 -5.42 -14.71 -5.39
C GLU A 52 -4.31 -14.00 -4.62
N GLU A 53 -3.41 -13.31 -5.32
CA GLU A 53 -2.37 -12.49 -4.69
C GLU A 53 -2.99 -11.29 -3.97
N ILE A 54 -3.95 -10.60 -4.59
CA ILE A 54 -4.66 -9.48 -3.97
C ILE A 54 -5.39 -9.91 -2.69
N LYS A 55 -6.01 -11.10 -2.68
CA LYS A 55 -6.69 -11.65 -1.50
C LYS A 55 -5.80 -11.75 -0.26
N ARG A 56 -4.48 -11.95 -0.43
CA ARG A 56 -3.53 -12.01 0.69
C ARG A 56 -3.40 -10.68 1.43
N PHE A 57 -3.71 -9.58 0.75
CA PHE A 57 -3.64 -8.23 1.29
C PHE A 57 -4.99 -7.70 1.77
N ILE A 58 -6.08 -8.43 1.52
CA ILE A 58 -7.41 -8.11 2.05
C ILE A 58 -7.49 -8.60 3.50
N SER A 59 -7.56 -7.66 4.44
CA SER A 59 -8.01 -7.90 5.81
C SER A 59 -9.53 -8.09 5.82
N LYS A 60 -9.97 -9.13 6.52
CA LYS A 60 -11.36 -9.27 6.98
C LYS A 60 -11.74 -8.10 7.89
#